data_AF-A0A0D2YG14-F1
#
_entry.id   AF-A0A0D2YG14-F1
#
_cell.length_a   1.000
_cell.length_b   1.000
_cell.length_c   1.000
_cell.angle_alpha   90.00
_cell.angle_beta   90.00
_cell.angle_gamma   90.00
#
_symmetry.space_group_name_H-M   'P 1'
#
loop_
_entity.id
_entity.type
_entity.pdbx_description
1 polymer ?
#
loop_
_entity_poly.entity_id
_entity_poly.type
_entity_poly.pdbx_seq_one_letter_code
_entity_poly.pdbx_strand_id
1 'polypeptide(L)'
;MGATTIWERWDSVLPDGTIHPSEMTSLNHYAFGAVADWLHAYVGGLKPLLPGWKKFRIAPKPGGGITWASASLECPYGEIVVDWKLDDGNLVVEVKVPPNTTAEVQLGTKECEVFK
;
A
#
# COMPACT_ATOMS: atom_id res chain seq x y z
N MET A 1 -12.12 -12.66 -17.47
CA MET A 1 -10.68 -12.82 -17.77
C MET A 1 -9.94 -13.09 -16.47
N GLY A 2 -8.93 -13.98 -16.47
CA GLY A 2 -8.25 -14.47 -15.26
C GLY A 2 -6.76 -14.10 -15.21
N ALA A 3 -6.45 -12.81 -15.29
CA ALA A 3 -5.07 -12.32 -15.24
C ALA A 3 -4.39 -12.65 -13.89
N THR A 4 -3.14 -13.11 -13.94
CA THR A 4 -2.30 -13.36 -12.75
C THR A 4 -1.04 -12.48 -12.69
N THR A 5 -0.89 -11.59 -13.67
CA THR A 5 0.21 -10.61 -13.84
C THR A 5 -0.35 -9.32 -14.41
N ILE A 6 0.40 -8.21 -14.31
CA ILE A 6 0.03 -6.94 -14.95
C ILE A 6 0.34 -7.03 -16.44
N TRP A 7 -0.56 -6.52 -17.28
CA TRP A 7 -0.41 -6.51 -18.73
C TRP A 7 0.20 -5.20 -19.22
N GLU A 8 0.87 -5.25 -20.37
CA GLU A 8 1.48 -4.09 -21.01
C GLU A 8 0.46 -3.04 -21.44
N ARG A 9 -0.76 -3.48 -21.78
CA ARG A 9 -1.87 -2.63 -22.19
C ARG A 9 -3.06 -2.87 -21.28
N TRP A 10 -3.88 -1.85 -21.14
CA TRP A 10 -5.19 -1.96 -20.49
C TRP A 10 -6.10 -2.99 -21.17
N ASP A 11 -5.93 -3.13 -22.48
CA ASP A 11 -6.74 -3.95 -23.37
C ASP A 11 -5.93 -5.06 -24.04
N SER A 12 -4.82 -5.53 -23.43
CA SER A 12 -4.03 -6.64 -23.98
C SER A 12 -4.87 -7.87 -24.31
N VAL A 13 -5.95 -8.09 -23.56
CA VAL A 13 -7.06 -8.98 -23.92
C VAL A 13 -8.34 -8.15 -23.98
N LEU A 14 -9.02 -8.22 -25.12
CA LEU A 14 -10.26 -7.49 -25.39
C LEU A 14 -11.44 -8.10 -24.60
N PRO A 15 -12.57 -7.37 -24.48
CA PRO A 15 -13.74 -7.87 -23.75
C PRO A 15 -14.30 -9.21 -24.25
N ASP A 16 -14.08 -9.54 -25.53
CA ASP A 16 -14.48 -10.81 -26.15
C ASP A 16 -13.48 -11.96 -25.90
N GLY A 17 -12.37 -11.69 -25.21
CA GLY A 17 -11.32 -12.66 -24.89
C GLY A 17 -10.23 -12.80 -25.94
N THR A 18 -10.29 -12.07 -27.06
CA THR A 18 -9.24 -12.07 -28.08
C THR A 18 -8.05 -11.19 -27.67
N ILE A 19 -6.85 -11.50 -28.20
CA ILE A 19 -5.64 -10.71 -27.94
C ILE A 19 -5.67 -9.43 -28.78
N HIS A 20 -5.22 -8.33 -28.18
CA HIS A 20 -5.07 -7.06 -28.88
C HIS A 20 -4.25 -7.22 -30.18
N PRO A 21 -4.69 -6.69 -31.33
CA PRO A 21 -4.10 -6.99 -32.64
C PRO A 21 -2.74 -6.32 -32.91
N SER A 22 -2.25 -5.48 -32.00
CA SER A 22 -0.93 -4.88 -32.10
C SER A 22 0.18 -5.92 -31.90
N GLU A 23 1.25 -5.80 -32.69
CA GLU A 23 2.45 -6.64 -32.57
C GLU A 23 3.18 -6.51 -31.22
N MET A 24 2.90 -5.46 -30.44
CA MET A 24 3.48 -5.25 -29.10
C MET A 24 2.39 -5.41 -28.03
N THR A 25 2.21 -6.65 -27.56
CA THR A 25 1.24 -7.03 -26.53
C THR A 25 1.80 -8.10 -25.60
N SER A 26 2.43 -7.68 -24.50
CA SER A 26 2.85 -8.56 -23.40
C SER A 26 1.75 -8.69 -22.32
N LEU A 27 1.57 -9.91 -21.81
CA LEU A 27 0.70 -10.21 -20.67
C LEU A 27 1.46 -10.26 -19.32
N ASN A 28 2.71 -9.82 -19.30
CA ASN A 28 3.52 -9.77 -18.09
C ASN A 28 4.50 -8.59 -18.13
N HIS A 29 3.99 -7.41 -17.80
CA HIS A 29 4.70 -6.14 -17.88
C HIS A 29 4.35 -5.30 -16.64
N TYR A 30 5.33 -5.04 -15.77
CA TYR A 30 5.07 -4.50 -14.43
C TYR A 30 4.66 -3.02 -14.40
N ALA A 31 4.71 -2.30 -15.53
CA ALA A 31 4.60 -0.84 -15.57
C ALA A 31 3.31 -0.31 -14.92
N PHE A 32 2.14 -0.86 -15.25
CA PHE A 32 0.89 -0.48 -14.58
C PHE A 32 0.76 -1.02 -13.15
N GLY A 33 1.65 -1.92 -12.74
CA GLY A 33 1.83 -2.34 -11.35
C GLY A 33 2.40 -1.25 -10.45
N ALA A 34 2.83 -0.10 -11.01
CA ALA A 34 3.22 1.08 -10.24
C ALA A 34 2.16 1.57 -9.25
N VAL A 35 0.89 1.21 -9.44
CA VAL A 35 -0.19 1.44 -8.47
C VAL A 35 0.11 0.83 -7.09
N ALA A 36 0.94 -0.22 -7.00
CA ALA A 36 1.33 -0.85 -5.75
C ALA A 36 2.06 0.12 -4.79
N ASP A 37 2.84 1.09 -5.30
CA ASP A 37 3.45 2.13 -4.46
C ASP A 37 2.38 2.97 -3.75
N TRP A 38 1.32 3.35 -4.48
CA TRP A 38 0.19 4.08 -3.91
C TRP A 38 -0.56 3.24 -2.87
N LEU A 39 -0.75 1.94 -3.13
CA LEU A 39 -1.35 1.02 -2.17
C LEU A 39 -0.55 0.98 -0.87
N HIS A 40 0.77 0.83 -0.92
CA HIS A 40 1.60 0.83 0.29
C HIS A 40 1.60 2.19 1.01
N ALA A 41 1.78 3.28 0.26
CA ALA A 41 1.96 4.62 0.82
C ALA A 41 0.68 5.23 1.40
N TYR A 42 -0.50 4.93 0.83
CA TYR A 42 -1.76 5.59 1.20
C TYR A 42 -2.80 4.63 1.76
N VAL A 43 -2.98 3.45 1.17
CA VAL A 43 -3.89 2.44 1.73
C VAL A 43 -3.24 1.80 2.95
N GLY A 44 -2.02 1.28 2.83
CA GLY A 44 -1.22 0.81 3.97
C GLY A 44 -0.73 1.95 4.87
N GLY A 45 -0.63 3.17 4.34
CA GLY A 45 -0.23 4.35 5.10
C GLY A 45 1.27 4.43 5.42
N LEU A 46 2.11 3.60 4.80
CA LEU A 46 3.53 3.45 5.12
C LEU A 46 4.41 4.14 4.07
N LYS A 47 5.08 5.24 4.44
CA LYS A 47 5.89 6.04 3.50
C LYS A 47 7.25 6.43 4.08
N PRO A 48 8.37 6.30 3.35
CA PRO A 48 9.66 6.76 3.84
C PRO A 48 9.70 8.30 3.89
N LEU A 49 10.28 8.86 4.94
CA LEU A 49 10.57 10.29 5.07
C LEU A 49 12.05 10.60 4.86
N LEU A 50 12.92 9.62 5.10
CA LEU A 50 14.34 9.67 4.78
C LEU A 50 14.73 8.42 3.98
N PRO A 51 15.78 8.50 3.15
CA PRO A 51 16.34 7.34 2.46
C PRO A 51 16.66 6.20 3.43
N GLY A 52 16.46 4.96 2.98
CA GLY A 52 16.76 3.76 3.76
C GLY A 52 15.85 3.54 4.96
N TRP A 53 14.70 4.23 5.06
CA TRP A 53 13.69 4.03 6.10
C TRP A 53 14.11 4.38 7.53
N LYS A 54 15.17 5.21 7.69
CA LYS A 54 15.59 5.70 9.02
C LYS A 54 14.48 6.48 9.73
N LYS A 55 13.73 7.27 8.96
CA LYS A 55 12.49 7.94 9.38
C LYS A 55 11.40 7.62 8.36
N PHE A 56 10.21 7.30 8.83
CA PHE A 56 9.05 7.01 8.00
C PHE A 56 7.76 7.58 8.60
N ARG A 57 6.71 7.67 7.80
CA ARG A 57 5.38 8.13 8.19
C ARG A 57 4.40 6.96 8.19
N ILE A 58 3.53 6.97 9.19
CA ILE A 58 2.34 6.12 9.30
C ILE A 58 1.12 7.05 9.22
N ALA A 59 0.41 7.01 8.10
CA ALA A 59 -0.74 7.85 7.83
C ALA A 59 -1.75 7.13 6.91
N PRO A 60 -2.40 6.05 7.39
CA PRO A 60 -3.41 5.35 6.60
C PRO A 60 -4.59 6.26 6.28
N LYS A 61 -5.17 6.07 5.09
CA LYS A 61 -6.30 6.86 4.60
C LYS A 61 -7.49 5.96 4.25
N PRO A 62 -8.33 5.60 5.25
CA PRO A 62 -9.56 4.86 4.99
C PRO A 62 -10.46 5.59 3.99
N GLY A 63 -11.14 4.84 3.13
CA GLY A 63 -11.96 5.41 2.05
C GLY A 63 -12.23 4.42 0.92
N GLY A 64 -13.11 4.80 -0.02
CA GLY A 64 -13.40 3.97 -1.19
C GLY A 64 -13.99 2.58 -0.87
N GLY A 65 -14.61 2.42 0.31
CA GLY A 65 -15.10 1.14 0.81
C GLY A 65 -14.06 0.28 1.54
N ILE A 66 -12.80 0.71 1.61
CA ILE A 66 -11.74 0.01 2.35
C ILE A 66 -11.85 0.37 3.83
N THR A 67 -12.16 -0.63 4.65
CA THR A 67 -12.34 -0.49 6.10
C THR A 67 -11.18 -1.03 6.92
N TRP A 68 -10.22 -1.73 6.31
CA TRP A 68 -9.01 -2.21 6.96
C TRP A 68 -7.91 -2.43 5.91
N ALA A 69 -6.65 -2.38 6.33
CA ALA A 69 -5.52 -2.89 5.55
C ALA A 69 -4.35 -3.26 6.46
N SER A 70 -3.48 -4.13 5.95
CA SER A 70 -2.20 -4.51 6.55
C SER A 70 -1.10 -4.29 5.52
N ALA A 71 0.01 -3.69 5.94
CA ALA A 71 1.20 -3.52 5.12
C ALA A 71 2.44 -3.77 5.96
N SER A 72 3.37 -4.56 5.41
CA SER A 72 4.69 -4.78 6.00
C SER A 72 5.80 -4.48 5.00
N LEU A 73 6.96 -4.12 5.54
CA LEU A 73 8.16 -3.87 4.76
C LEU A 73 9.40 -4.31 5.53
N GLU A 74 10.19 -5.19 4.91
CA GLU A 74 11.54 -5.48 5.37
C GLU A 74 12.49 -4.36 4.95
N CYS A 75 13.01 -3.62 5.95
CA CYS A 75 13.99 -2.56 5.74
C CYS A 75 15.35 -2.92 6.38
N PRO A 76 16.42 -2.16 6.13
CA PRO A 76 17.74 -2.43 6.72
C PRO A 76 17.79 -2.46 8.25
N TYR A 77 16.78 -1.93 8.93
CA TYR A 77 16.66 -1.92 10.39
C TYR A 77 15.78 -3.05 10.95
N GLY A 78 15.14 -3.82 10.08
CA GLY A 78 14.16 -4.86 10.42
C GLY A 78 12.77 -4.56 9.84
N GLU A 79 11.80 -5.39 10.22
CA GLU A 79 10.43 -5.31 9.71
C GLU A 79 9.67 -4.10 10.30
N ILE A 80 9.04 -3.34 9.40
CA ILE A 80 8.01 -2.35 9.73
C ILE A 80 6.66 -2.96 9.41
N VAL A 81 5.70 -2.85 10.33
CA VAL A 81 4.32 -3.31 10.11
C VAL A 81 3.36 -2.17 10.43
N VAL A 82 2.33 -2.01 9.60
CA VAL A 82 1.19 -1.13 9.82
C VAL A 82 -0.08 -1.92 9.57
N ASP A 83 -0.83 -2.15 10.63
CA ASP A 83 -2.16 -2.75 10.60
C ASP A 83 -3.17 -1.68 11.01
N TRP A 84 -4.24 -1.51 10.23
CA TRP A 84 -5.32 -0.62 10.64
C TRP A 84 -6.69 -1.17 10.26
N LYS A 85 -7.69 -0.76 11.04
CA LYS A 85 -9.10 -1.03 10.79
C LYS A 85 -9.97 0.13 11.27
N LEU A 86 -11.15 0.24 10.67
CA LEU A 86 -12.24 1.05 11.18
C LEU A 86 -13.07 0.19 12.15
N ASP A 87 -13.18 0.63 13.39
CA ASP A 87 -13.93 -0.02 14.47
C ASP A 87 -14.93 1.00 15.04
N ASP A 88 -16.23 0.80 14.78
CA ASP A 88 -17.30 1.76 15.13
C ASP A 88 -17.02 3.22 14.72
N GLY A 89 -16.40 3.41 13.55
CA GLY A 89 -16.05 4.73 13.01
C GLY A 89 -14.77 5.33 13.58
N ASN A 90 -14.09 4.63 14.48
CA ASN A 90 -12.76 4.96 14.99
C ASN A 90 -11.69 4.25 14.16
N LEU A 91 -10.60 4.95 13.89
CA LEU A 91 -9.44 4.38 13.21
C LEU A 91 -8.51 3.78 14.27
N VAL A 92 -8.43 2.46 14.31
CA VAL A 92 -7.50 1.71 15.17
C VAL A 92 -6.29 1.34 14.34
N VAL A 93 -5.09 1.69 14.82
CA VAL A 93 -3.82 1.47 14.12
C VAL A 93 -2.82 0.80 15.05
N GLU A 94 -2.29 -0.35 14.64
CA GLU A 94 -1.22 -1.09 15.31
C GLU A 94 0.03 -1.03 14.44
N VAL A 95 1.16 -0.69 15.06
CA VAL A 95 2.40 -0.41 14.33
C VAL A 95 3.60 -1.09 14.97
N LYS A 96 4.40 -1.76 14.16
CA LYS A 96 5.71 -2.28 14.57
C LYS A 96 6.79 -1.35 14.02
N VAL A 97 7.54 -0.73 14.92
CA VAL A 97 8.66 0.17 14.59
C VAL A 97 9.97 -0.53 14.97
N PRO A 98 10.84 -0.89 14.01
CA PRO A 98 12.09 -1.56 14.32
C PRO A 98 13.04 -0.64 15.11
N PRO A 99 13.94 -1.21 15.94
CA PRO A 99 14.93 -0.43 16.69
C PRO A 99 15.74 0.51 15.79
N ASN A 100 16.23 1.61 16.36
CA ASN A 100 17.08 2.58 15.66
C ASN A 100 16.39 3.29 14.47
N THR A 101 15.05 3.31 14.44
CA THR A 101 14.25 4.09 13.47
C THR A 101 13.28 5.03 14.20
N THR A 102 12.57 5.87 13.45
CA THR A 102 11.55 6.77 14.01
C THR A 102 10.35 6.84 13.08
N ALA A 103 9.15 6.70 13.64
CA ALA A 103 7.90 6.81 12.92
C ALA A 103 7.18 8.11 13.26
N GLU A 104 6.71 8.82 12.23
CA GLU A 104 5.81 9.96 12.35
C GLU A 104 4.38 9.47 12.13
N VAL A 105 3.55 9.50 13.17
CA VAL A 105 2.17 9.00 13.13
C VAL A 105 1.21 10.18 12.91
N GLN A 106 0.36 10.09 11.88
CA GLN A 106 -0.64 11.10 11.54
C GLN A 106 -2.01 10.45 11.31
N LEU A 107 -2.90 10.53 12.31
CA LEU A 107 -4.22 9.88 12.30
C LEU A 107 -5.41 10.86 12.20
N GLY A 108 -5.15 12.13 11.88
CA GLY A 108 -6.15 13.19 11.81
C GLY A 108 -6.27 14.00 13.11
N THR A 109 -7.37 14.75 13.26
CA THR A 109 -7.55 15.77 14.32
C THR A 109 -8.50 15.36 15.45
N LYS A 110 -8.84 14.07 15.57
CA LYS A 110 -9.64 13.56 16.70
C LYS A 110 -8.73 13.12 17.85
N GLU A 111 -9.33 12.86 19.01
CA GLU A 111 -8.64 12.26 20.15
C GLU A 111 -7.86 11.02 19.72
N CYS A 112 -6.61 10.92 20.18
CA CYS A 112 -5.67 9.87 19.84
C CYS A 112 -5.16 9.24 21.14
N GLU A 113 -5.44 7.96 21.31
CA GLU A 113 -4.91 7.17 22.42
C GLU A 113 -3.77 6.30 21.91
N VAL A 114 -2.62 6.38 22.58
CA VAL A 114 -1.43 5.60 22.24
C VAL A 114 -1.27 4.50 23.27
N PHE A 115 -1.44 3.26 22.82
CA PHE A 115 -1.20 2.06 23.60
C PHE A 115 0.21 1.52 23.29
N LYS A 116 0.84 0.91 24.30
CA LYS A 116 2.15 0.26 24.18
C LYS A 116 2.01 -1.24 24.30
#